data_AF-A0A1I0X3V0-F1
#
_entry.id   AF-A0A1I0X3V0-F1
#
_cell.length_a   1.000
_cell.length_b   1.000
_cell.length_c   1.000
_cell.angle_alpha   90.00
_cell.angle_beta   90.00
_cell.angle_gamma   90.00
#
_symmetry.space_group_name_H-M   'P 1'
#
loop_
_entity.id
_entity.type
_entity.pdbx_description
1 polymer ?
#
loop_
_entity_poly.entity_id
_entity_poly.type
_entity_poly.pdbx_seq_one_letter_code
_entity_poly.pdbx_strand_id
1 'polypeptide(L)'
;MKDKCVYFFNILNELEDKEYFENFMLYNLSLVTSKIKPSATVNLTKENRNLYKLWLVYGENFLNNEDLDYVLLRKSENSIVVLIYNRQVLSTYLNKIDNLMFLEKIGYNTNCSLEQALNKLQERYNIYNCPHELGVFLGYPLDDVIDFMECSNKKCIMCGYWKVYNNQERATETFKLYDEVRQYTLEKILIGLC
;
A
#
# COMPACT_ATOMS: atom_id res chain seq x y z
N MET A 1 -21.16 3.24 2.96
CA MET A 1 -19.74 3.56 2.66
C MET A 1 -19.58 4.42 1.41
N LYS A 2 -20.15 4.03 0.26
CA LYS A 2 -19.95 4.75 -1.02
C LYS A 2 -20.35 6.24 -0.97
N ASP A 3 -21.51 6.57 -0.42
CA ASP A 3 -21.98 7.97 -0.35
C ASP A 3 -21.12 8.83 0.58
N LYS A 4 -20.67 8.26 1.71
CA LYS A 4 -19.72 8.93 2.63
C LYS A 4 -18.36 9.17 1.98
N CYS A 5 -17.86 8.24 1.17
CA CYS A 5 -16.60 8.42 0.44
C CYS A 5 -16.72 9.54 -0.60
N VAL A 6 -17.82 9.57 -1.36
CA VAL A 6 -18.09 10.65 -2.32
C VAL A 6 -18.15 12.00 -1.61
N TYR A 7 -18.90 12.08 -0.51
CA TYR A 7 -18.99 13.29 0.32
C TYR A 7 -17.62 13.72 0.85
N PHE A 8 -16.82 12.77 1.36
CA PHE A 8 -15.46 13.04 1.83
C PHE A 8 -14.57 13.64 0.74
N PHE A 9 -14.54 13.06 -0.46
CA PHE A 9 -13.72 13.59 -1.55
C PHE A 9 -14.21 14.96 -2.05
N ASN A 10 -15.52 15.24 -1.95
CA ASN A 10 -16.04 16.58 -2.25
C ASN A 10 -15.51 17.61 -1.25
N ILE A 11 -15.55 17.33 0.06
CA ILE A 11 -14.97 18.23 1.08
C ILE A 11 -13.47 18.39 0.86
N LEU A 12 -12.77 17.26 0.68
CA LEU A 12 -11.33 17.24 0.50
C LEU A 12 -10.91 18.22 -0.61
N ASN A 13 -11.61 18.21 -1.74
CA ASN A 13 -11.30 19.05 -2.89
C ASN A 13 -11.40 20.57 -2.62
N GLU A 14 -12.14 20.99 -1.59
CA GLU A 14 -12.26 22.40 -1.18
C GLU A 14 -11.17 22.83 -0.19
N LEU A 15 -10.38 21.87 0.36
CA LEU A 15 -9.31 22.17 1.30
C LEU A 15 -8.08 22.76 0.59
N GLU A 16 -7.32 23.56 1.35
CA GLU A 16 -6.00 24.05 0.96
C GLU A 16 -5.03 22.90 0.68
N ASP A 17 -4.00 23.15 -0.14
CA ASP A 17 -3.12 22.12 -0.68
C ASP A 17 -2.47 21.20 0.36
N LYS A 18 -2.05 21.76 1.49
CA LYS A 18 -1.47 20.98 2.59
C LYS A 18 -2.51 20.06 3.24
N GLU A 19 -3.66 20.60 3.61
CA GLU A 19 -4.72 19.86 4.30
C GLU A 19 -5.35 18.80 3.38
N TYR A 20 -5.54 19.13 2.10
CA TYR A 20 -5.92 18.17 1.07
C TYR A 20 -4.96 16.99 1.04
N PHE A 21 -3.65 17.27 0.95
CA PHE A 21 -2.62 16.25 0.85
C PHE A 21 -2.57 15.37 2.10
N GLU A 22 -2.50 15.96 3.28
CA GLU A 22 -2.39 15.22 4.55
C GLU A 22 -3.62 14.31 4.78
N ASN A 23 -4.83 14.82 4.54
CA ASN A 23 -6.06 14.02 4.67
C ASN A 23 -6.20 12.95 3.57
N PHE A 24 -5.77 13.26 2.34
CA PHE A 24 -5.69 12.27 1.26
C PHE A 24 -4.77 11.11 1.64
N MET A 25 -3.56 11.43 2.12
CA MET A 25 -2.57 10.43 2.49
C MET A 25 -3.02 9.63 3.71
N LEU A 26 -3.57 10.28 4.75
CA LEU A 26 -4.07 9.62 5.94
C LEU A 26 -5.19 8.61 5.61
N TYR A 27 -6.14 8.98 4.75
CA TYR A 27 -7.18 8.05 4.30
C TYR A 27 -6.60 6.87 3.52
N ASN A 28 -5.72 7.12 2.54
CA ASN A 28 -5.15 6.07 1.70
C ASN A 28 -4.22 5.12 2.46
N LEU A 29 -3.52 5.63 3.49
CA LEU A 29 -2.58 4.90 4.32
C LEU A 29 -3.18 4.38 5.62
N SER A 30 -4.48 4.56 5.84
CA SER A 30 -5.20 4.14 7.06
C SER A 30 -4.87 2.72 7.52
N LEU A 31 -4.72 1.77 6.59
CA LEU A 31 -4.37 0.38 6.91
C LEU A 31 -2.92 0.22 7.39
N VAL A 32 -2.01 1.06 6.90
CA VAL A 32 -0.59 1.06 7.28
C VAL A 32 -0.38 1.82 8.59
N THR A 33 -1.01 2.99 8.76
CA THR A 33 -0.98 3.76 10.01
C THR A 33 -1.62 2.98 11.17
N SER A 34 -2.68 2.21 10.89
CA SER A 34 -3.30 1.29 11.86
C SER A 34 -2.52 -0.01 12.06
N LYS A 35 -1.36 -0.19 11.41
CA LYS A 35 -0.49 -1.39 11.50
C LYS A 35 -1.15 -2.71 11.10
N ILE A 36 -2.26 -2.65 10.38
CA ILE A 36 -3.00 -3.81 9.87
C ILE A 36 -2.35 -4.34 8.58
N LYS A 37 -1.81 -3.44 7.76
CA LYS A 37 -1.09 -3.76 6.53
C LYS A 37 0.37 -3.31 6.67
N PRO A 38 1.36 -4.12 6.24
CA PRO A 38 2.77 -3.74 6.35
C PRO A 38 3.13 -2.53 5.48
N SER A 39 2.51 -2.42 4.30
CA SER A 39 2.78 -1.33 3.36
C SER A 39 1.63 -1.07 2.40
N ALA A 40 1.67 0.06 1.71
CA ALA A 40 0.79 0.40 0.61
C ALA A 40 1.57 1.14 -0.48
N THR A 41 1.16 0.96 -1.73
CA THR A 41 1.63 1.79 -2.83
C THR A 41 0.69 2.95 -3.07
N VAL A 42 1.25 4.13 -3.33
CA VAL A 42 0.50 5.33 -3.73
C VAL A 42 1.07 5.84 -5.04
N ASN A 43 0.21 6.05 -6.03
CA ASN A 43 0.57 6.64 -7.32
C ASN A 43 0.20 8.13 -7.32
N LEU A 44 1.22 8.98 -7.30
CA LEU A 44 1.12 10.42 -7.13
C LEU A 44 1.36 11.07 -8.50
N THR A 45 0.29 11.52 -9.14
CA THR A 45 0.32 12.06 -10.51
C THR A 45 0.28 13.58 -10.52
N LYS A 46 0.66 14.19 -11.65
CA LYS A 46 0.48 15.63 -11.89
C LYS A 46 -0.97 16.02 -12.21
N GLU A 47 -1.86 15.04 -12.40
CA GLU A 47 -3.26 15.27 -12.73
C GLU A 47 -4.04 15.81 -11.52
N ASN A 48 -5.15 16.52 -11.80
CA ASN A 48 -6.02 17.11 -10.78
C ASN A 48 -5.27 18.07 -9.85
N ARG A 49 -5.21 17.76 -8.54
CA ARG A 49 -4.55 18.55 -7.48
C ARG A 49 -3.01 18.44 -7.50
N ASN A 50 -2.42 17.80 -8.50
CA ASN A 50 -0.97 17.65 -8.67
C ASN A 50 -0.30 17.06 -7.41
N LEU A 51 -0.78 15.87 -7.01
CA LEU A 51 -0.23 15.10 -5.90
C LEU A 51 1.27 14.87 -6.02
N TYR A 52 1.81 14.82 -7.25
CA TYR A 52 3.25 14.81 -7.51
C TYR A 52 3.95 15.99 -6.83
N LYS A 53 3.47 17.23 -7.04
CA LYS A 53 4.06 18.43 -6.44
C LYS A 53 3.86 18.43 -4.92
N LEU A 54 2.65 18.10 -4.46
CA LEU A 54 2.33 18.10 -3.03
C LEU A 54 3.19 17.10 -2.25
N TRP A 55 3.46 15.93 -2.82
CA TRP A 55 4.38 14.96 -2.25
C TRP A 55 5.79 15.50 -2.04
N LEU A 56 6.33 16.24 -3.01
CA LEU A 56 7.67 16.83 -2.90
C LEU A 56 7.75 17.91 -1.82
N VAL A 57 6.63 18.54 -1.45
CA VAL A 57 6.59 19.61 -0.46
C VAL A 57 6.25 19.08 0.94
N TYR A 58 5.28 18.16 1.04
CA TYR A 58 4.68 17.75 2.31
C TYR A 58 4.93 16.29 2.68
N GLY A 59 5.38 15.44 1.74
CA GLY A 59 5.45 13.99 1.90
C GLY A 59 6.33 13.54 3.06
N GLU A 60 7.56 14.03 3.14
CA GLU A 60 8.51 13.63 4.20
C GLU A 60 8.02 14.04 5.59
N ASN A 61 7.53 15.28 5.74
CA ASN A 61 7.00 15.76 7.01
C ASN A 61 5.76 14.97 7.45
N PHE A 62 4.85 14.69 6.51
CA PHE A 62 3.67 13.86 6.78
C PHE A 62 4.08 12.46 7.28
N LEU A 63 5.01 11.79 6.58
CA LEU A 63 5.43 10.44 6.97
C LEU A 63 6.16 10.39 8.31
N ASN A 64 6.98 11.40 8.61
CA ASN A 64 7.65 11.51 9.91
C ASN A 64 6.63 11.66 11.05
N ASN A 65 5.54 12.40 10.83
CA ASN A 65 4.47 12.54 11.84
C ASN A 65 3.70 11.23 12.07
N GLU A 66 3.59 10.38 11.05
CA GLU A 66 2.88 9.10 11.11
C GLU A 66 3.77 7.90 11.47
N ASP A 67 5.07 8.12 11.74
CA ASP A 67 6.07 7.06 11.99
C ASP A 67 6.10 6.01 10.85
N LEU A 68 6.14 6.51 9.61
CA LEU A 68 6.18 5.71 8.40
C LEU A 68 7.44 5.99 7.59
N ASP A 69 7.96 4.95 6.95
CA ASP A 69 9.05 5.04 5.99
C ASP A 69 8.53 4.89 4.56
N TYR A 70 9.37 5.22 3.58
CA TYR A 70 9.03 5.03 2.18
C TYR A 70 10.23 4.68 1.30
N VAL A 71 9.94 4.07 0.15
CA VAL A 71 10.87 3.97 -0.99
C VAL A 71 10.18 4.35 -2.29
N LEU A 72 10.92 4.98 -3.21
CA LEU A 72 10.42 5.31 -4.54
C LEU A 72 10.54 4.09 -5.45
N LEU A 73 9.42 3.48 -5.83
CA LEU A 73 9.41 2.35 -6.76
C LEU A 73 9.62 2.79 -8.21
N ARG A 74 9.03 3.94 -8.58
CA ARG A 74 9.16 4.51 -9.92
C ARG A 74 9.00 6.01 -9.87
N LYS A 75 9.82 6.72 -10.65
CA LYS A 75 9.67 8.15 -10.90
C LYS A 75 9.69 8.37 -12.41
N SER A 76 8.66 9.04 -12.90
CA SER A 76 8.55 9.49 -14.29
C SER A 76 8.31 11.00 -14.32
N GLU A 77 8.23 11.58 -15.53
CA GLU A 77 7.90 12.98 -15.69
C GLU A 77 6.51 13.32 -15.10
N ASN A 78 5.54 12.40 -15.17
CA ASN A 78 4.14 12.68 -14.85
C ASN A 78 3.65 12.05 -13.54
N SER A 79 4.40 11.10 -12.98
CA SER A 79 3.99 10.38 -11.77
C SER A 79 5.15 9.83 -10.95
N ILE A 80 4.91 9.68 -9.64
CA ILE A 80 5.75 8.97 -8.69
C ILE A 80 4.94 7.81 -8.11
N VAL A 81 5.50 6.60 -8.15
CA VAL A 81 4.97 5.46 -7.42
C VAL A 81 5.82 5.27 -6.17
N VAL A 82 5.20 5.42 -5.00
CA VAL A 82 5.86 5.30 -3.70
C VAL A 82 5.33 4.07 -2.99
N LEU A 83 6.21 3.26 -2.42
CA LEU A 83 5.85 2.25 -1.42
C LEU A 83 6.05 2.88 -0.05
N ILE A 84 4.98 2.99 0.72
CA ILE A 84 4.97 3.55 2.06
C ILE A 84 4.69 2.42 3.04
N TYR A 85 5.47 2.32 4.11
CA TYR A 85 5.45 1.15 4.99
C TYR A 85 5.70 1.51 6.45
N ASN A 86 5.14 0.69 7.34
CA ASN A 86 5.58 0.68 8.73
C ASN A 86 6.75 -0.31 8.85
N ARG A 87 7.92 0.20 9.27
CA ARG A 87 9.17 -0.56 9.34
C ARG A 87 9.07 -1.87 10.12
N GLN A 88 8.47 -1.81 11.31
CA GLN A 88 8.37 -2.98 12.18
C GLN A 88 7.42 -4.04 11.60
N VAL A 89 6.25 -3.60 11.13
CA VAL A 89 5.23 -4.51 10.56
C VAL A 89 5.74 -5.15 9.29
N LEU A 90 6.36 -4.39 8.38
CA LEU A 90 6.91 -4.93 7.14
C LEU A 90 8.07 -5.89 7.41
N SER A 91 9.03 -5.51 8.26
CA SER A 91 10.15 -6.41 8.62
C SER A 91 9.65 -7.72 9.22
N THR A 92 8.71 -7.66 10.16
CA THR A 92 8.12 -8.86 10.79
C THR A 92 7.39 -9.73 9.76
N TYR A 93 6.66 -9.09 8.84
CA TYR A 93 5.89 -9.80 7.81
C TYR A 93 6.81 -10.51 6.81
N LEU A 94 7.85 -9.84 6.32
CA LEU A 94 8.80 -10.44 5.38
C LEU A 94 9.60 -11.58 6.02
N ASN A 95 9.89 -11.50 7.32
CA ASN A 95 10.62 -12.53 8.08
C ASN A 95 9.79 -13.77 8.47
N LYS A 96 8.52 -13.87 8.05
CA LYS A 96 7.79 -15.14 8.15
C LYS A 96 8.48 -16.19 7.29
N ILE A 97 8.65 -17.40 7.83
CA ILE A 97 9.41 -18.47 7.18
C ILE A 97 8.98 -18.72 5.73
N ASP A 98 7.67 -18.78 5.48
CA ASP A 98 7.14 -19.02 4.13
C ASP A 98 7.47 -17.88 3.16
N ASN A 99 7.38 -16.63 3.63
CA ASN A 99 7.70 -15.44 2.84
C ASN A 99 9.20 -15.38 2.53
N LEU A 100 10.06 -15.64 3.53
CA LEU A 100 11.52 -15.70 3.34
C LEU A 100 11.89 -16.76 2.30
N MET A 101 11.37 -17.98 2.45
CA MET A 101 11.65 -19.09 1.53
C MET A 101 11.16 -18.79 0.10
N PHE A 102 10.01 -18.13 -0.04
CA PHE A 102 9.51 -17.71 -1.35
C PHE A 102 10.42 -16.64 -1.98
N LEU A 103 10.74 -15.58 -1.22
CA LEU A 103 11.59 -14.49 -1.70
C LEU A 103 12.99 -15.03 -2.08
N GLU A 104 13.53 -15.98 -1.32
CA GLU A 104 14.79 -16.65 -1.63
C GLU A 104 14.77 -17.33 -2.99
N LYS A 105 13.72 -18.12 -3.27
CA LYS A 105 13.55 -18.84 -4.55
C LYS A 105 13.55 -17.91 -5.76
N ILE A 106 13.11 -16.67 -5.60
CA ILE A 106 13.04 -15.68 -6.69
C ILE A 106 14.23 -14.70 -6.70
N GLY A 107 15.26 -14.96 -5.88
CA GLY A 107 16.55 -14.27 -5.92
C GLY A 107 16.76 -13.18 -4.86
N TYR A 108 15.99 -13.19 -3.77
CA TYR A 108 16.30 -12.40 -2.57
C TYR A 108 17.21 -13.21 -1.64
N ASN A 109 17.93 -12.54 -0.73
CA ASN A 109 18.78 -13.21 0.25
C ASN A 109 18.03 -13.32 1.60
N THR A 110 18.02 -14.51 2.20
CA THR A 110 17.31 -14.81 3.46
C THR A 110 17.89 -14.09 4.68
N ASN A 111 19.18 -13.70 4.63
CA ASN A 111 19.84 -12.98 5.71
C ASN A 111 19.96 -11.47 5.44
N CYS A 112 19.14 -10.93 4.52
CA CYS A 112 19.22 -9.52 4.15
C CYS A 112 18.44 -8.61 5.09
N SER A 113 18.92 -7.37 5.25
CA SER A 113 18.18 -6.34 5.96
C SER A 113 16.92 -5.93 5.19
N LEU A 114 15.97 -5.26 5.86
CA LEU A 114 14.78 -4.73 5.21
C LEU A 114 15.16 -3.81 4.03
N GLU A 115 16.19 -2.99 4.18
CA GLU A 115 16.71 -2.08 3.16
C GLU A 115 17.23 -2.85 1.94
N GLN A 116 17.93 -3.97 2.16
CA GLN A 116 18.42 -4.80 1.07
C GLN A 116 17.26 -5.46 0.30
N ALA A 117 16.23 -5.93 1.00
CA ALA A 117 15.01 -6.44 0.35
C ALA A 117 14.28 -5.34 -0.44
N LEU A 118 14.15 -4.13 0.11
CA LEU A 118 13.52 -3.00 -0.56
C LEU A 118 14.32 -2.52 -1.78
N ASN A 119 15.65 -2.45 -1.68
CA ASN A 119 16.52 -2.14 -2.82
C ASN A 119 16.33 -3.16 -3.94
N LYS A 120 16.28 -4.46 -3.59
CA LYS A 120 16.04 -5.52 -4.57
C LYS A 120 14.67 -5.40 -5.24
N LEU A 121 13.65 -5.04 -4.47
CA LEU A 121 12.32 -4.75 -5.00
C LEU A 121 12.35 -3.57 -5.98
N GLN A 122 13.06 -2.47 -5.67
CA GLN A 122 13.20 -1.33 -6.59
C GLN A 122 13.89 -1.72 -7.90
N GLU A 123 14.98 -2.51 -7.83
CA GLU A 123 15.64 -3.06 -9.02
C GLU A 123 14.66 -3.84 -9.90
N ARG A 124 13.92 -4.77 -9.30
CA ARG A 124 12.96 -5.63 -10.01
C ARG A 124 11.76 -4.83 -10.52
N TYR A 125 11.35 -3.78 -9.81
CA TYR A 125 10.29 -2.88 -10.26
C TYR A 125 10.67 -2.14 -11.54
N ASN A 126 11.93 -1.71 -11.65
CA ASN A 126 12.43 -1.07 -12.87
C ASN A 126 12.53 -2.04 -14.06
N ILE A 127 12.89 -3.30 -13.81
CA ILE A 127 13.07 -4.31 -14.87
C ILE A 127 11.71 -4.83 -15.38
N TYR A 128 10.80 -5.18 -14.46
CA TYR A 128 9.56 -5.90 -14.79
C TYR A 128 8.31 -5.02 -14.78
N ASN A 129 8.44 -3.73 -14.47
CA ASN A 129 7.34 -2.76 -14.43
C ASN A 129 6.15 -3.23 -13.58
N CYS A 130 6.40 -3.39 -12.26
CA CYS A 130 5.55 -4.04 -11.25
C CYS A 130 5.76 -5.56 -11.15
N PRO A 131 6.70 -6.01 -10.31
CA PRO A 131 7.03 -7.42 -10.20
C PRO A 131 6.02 -8.12 -9.29
N HIS A 132 5.75 -9.40 -9.52
CA HIS A 132 4.59 -10.07 -8.92
C HIS A 132 4.76 -10.22 -7.40
N GLU A 133 6.00 -10.36 -6.93
CA GLU A 133 6.32 -10.43 -5.50
C GLU A 133 6.01 -9.16 -4.71
N LEU A 134 5.70 -8.03 -5.38
CA LEU A 134 5.19 -6.82 -4.72
C LEU A 134 3.99 -7.13 -3.82
N GLY A 135 3.17 -8.12 -4.19
CA GLY A 135 2.07 -8.59 -3.35
C GLY A 135 2.49 -9.03 -1.95
N VAL A 136 3.67 -9.65 -1.81
CA VAL A 136 4.23 -10.04 -0.50
C VAL A 136 4.58 -8.81 0.33
N PHE A 137 5.21 -7.80 -0.29
CA PHE A 137 5.53 -6.54 0.39
C PHE A 137 4.27 -5.78 0.83
N LEU A 138 3.19 -5.89 0.05
CA LEU A 138 1.87 -5.36 0.40
C LEU A 138 1.14 -6.19 1.47
N GLY A 139 1.69 -7.32 1.90
CA GLY A 139 1.07 -8.14 2.94
C GLY A 139 -0.04 -9.08 2.43
N TYR A 140 -0.13 -9.30 1.13
CA TYR A 140 -1.10 -10.25 0.56
C TYR A 140 -0.73 -11.69 0.91
N PRO A 141 -1.73 -12.57 1.11
CA PRO A 141 -1.53 -14.01 1.22
C PRO A 141 -0.50 -14.57 0.25
N LEU A 142 0.52 -15.26 0.76
CA LEU A 142 1.58 -15.82 -0.09
C LEU A 142 1.02 -16.74 -1.17
N ASP A 143 0.10 -17.64 -0.82
CA ASP A 143 -0.50 -18.57 -1.79
C ASP A 143 -1.23 -17.85 -2.93
N ASP A 144 -1.91 -16.73 -2.64
CA ASP A 144 -2.58 -15.92 -3.68
C ASP A 144 -1.55 -15.17 -4.55
N VAL A 145 -0.41 -14.76 -3.98
CA VAL A 145 0.70 -14.15 -4.75
C VAL A 145 1.34 -15.18 -5.68
N ILE A 146 1.58 -16.40 -5.20
CA ILE A 146 2.13 -17.50 -5.99
C ILE A 146 1.18 -17.84 -7.13
N ASP A 147 -0.11 -18.05 -6.85
CA ASP A 147 -1.11 -18.36 -7.88
C ASP A 147 -1.23 -17.25 -8.93
N PHE A 148 -1.14 -15.99 -8.51
CA PHE A 148 -1.11 -14.85 -9.43
C PHE A 148 0.15 -14.85 -10.31
N MET A 149 1.31 -15.18 -9.73
CA MET A 149 2.60 -15.22 -10.42
C MET A 149 2.71 -16.35 -11.44
N GLU A 150 2.25 -17.54 -11.08
CA GLU A 150 2.38 -18.73 -11.93
C GLU A 150 1.41 -18.73 -13.12
N CYS A 151 0.53 -17.72 -13.23
CA CYS A 151 -0.54 -17.67 -14.24
C CYS A 151 -1.30 -19.00 -14.29
N SER A 152 -1.52 -19.62 -13.13
CA SER A 152 -2.15 -20.93 -13.06
C SER A 152 -3.55 -20.84 -13.67
N ASN A 153 -4.04 -21.91 -14.30
CA ASN A 153 -5.44 -22.01 -14.76
C ASN A 153 -6.46 -22.00 -13.60
N LYS A 154 -6.00 -21.68 -12.38
CA LYS A 154 -6.78 -21.60 -11.17
C LYS A 154 -7.72 -20.41 -11.28
N LYS A 155 -9.00 -20.69 -11.12
CA LYS A 155 -10.05 -19.68 -11.21
C LYS A 155 -9.96 -18.74 -10.00
N CYS A 156 -9.92 -17.43 -10.27
CA CYS A 156 -10.10 -16.42 -9.23
C CYS A 156 -11.48 -16.58 -8.59
N ILE A 157 -11.51 -16.79 -7.28
CA ILE A 157 -12.73 -17.11 -6.53
C ILE A 157 -13.43 -15.82 -6.10
N MET A 158 -12.66 -14.80 -5.73
CA MET A 158 -13.17 -13.50 -5.30
C MET A 158 -12.17 -12.38 -5.65
N CYS A 159 -12.67 -11.17 -5.89
CA CYS A 159 -11.86 -9.97 -6.09
C CYS A 159 -12.29 -8.88 -5.11
N GLY A 160 -11.31 -8.21 -4.50
CA GLY A 160 -11.53 -7.03 -3.66
C GLY A 160 -10.24 -6.24 -3.53
N TYR A 161 -9.62 -6.23 -2.34
CA TYR A 161 -8.32 -5.58 -2.12
C TYR A 161 -7.14 -6.28 -2.80
N TRP A 162 -7.30 -7.57 -3.10
CA TRP A 162 -6.46 -8.36 -4.00
C TRP A 162 -7.33 -9.42 -4.71
N LYS A 163 -6.73 -10.17 -5.65
CA LYS A 163 -7.37 -11.32 -6.31
C LYS A 163 -7.18 -12.56 -5.44
N VAL A 164 -8.28 -13.21 -5.06
CA VAL A 164 -8.29 -14.35 -4.13
C VAL A 164 -8.41 -15.65 -4.92
N TYR A 165 -7.46 -16.55 -4.69
CA TYR A 165 -7.40 -17.86 -5.35
C TYR A 165 -7.56 -19.01 -4.35
N ASN A 166 -7.28 -18.77 -3.07
CA ASN A 166 -7.23 -19.82 -2.05
C ASN A 166 -8.36 -19.71 -1.03
N ASN A 167 -8.15 -18.93 0.03
CA ASN A 167 -9.03 -18.91 1.20
C ASN A 167 -10.01 -17.73 1.13
N GLN A 168 -11.20 -17.97 0.55
CA GLN A 168 -12.26 -16.96 0.41
C GLN A 168 -12.76 -16.43 1.75
N GLU A 169 -12.90 -17.28 2.76
CA GLU A 169 -13.41 -16.90 4.09
C GLU A 169 -12.44 -15.91 4.75
N ARG A 170 -11.15 -16.27 4.86
CA ARG A 170 -10.12 -15.38 5.41
C ARG A 170 -10.03 -14.06 4.64
N ALA A 171 -10.13 -14.11 3.32
CA ALA A 171 -10.11 -12.90 2.50
C ALA A 171 -11.32 -12.01 2.78
N THR A 172 -12.51 -12.60 2.96
CA THR A 172 -13.75 -11.86 3.27
C THR A 172 -13.64 -11.16 4.63
N GLU A 173 -13.15 -11.87 5.65
CA GLU A 173 -12.90 -11.28 6.98
C GLU A 173 -11.87 -10.15 6.92
N THR A 174 -10.78 -10.35 6.17
CA THR A 174 -9.73 -9.33 6.01
C THR A 174 -10.27 -8.09 5.28
N PHE A 175 -11.06 -8.27 4.22
CA PHE A 175 -11.66 -7.15 3.49
C PHE A 175 -12.62 -6.37 4.37
N LYS A 176 -13.44 -7.06 5.18
CA LYS A 176 -14.34 -6.42 6.14
C LYS A 176 -13.57 -5.59 7.16
N LEU A 177 -12.49 -6.13 7.74
CA LEU A 177 -11.62 -5.37 8.65
C LEU A 177 -11.04 -4.12 7.97
N TYR A 178 -10.61 -4.23 6.71
CA TYR A 178 -10.06 -3.10 5.97
C TYR A 178 -11.12 -2.01 5.72
N ASP A 179 -12.34 -2.41 5.38
CA ASP A 179 -13.46 -1.50 5.22
C ASP A 179 -13.82 -0.78 6.53
N GLU A 180 -13.84 -1.50 7.66
CA GLU A 180 -14.11 -0.93 8.98
C GLU A 180 -13.07 0.12 9.38
N VAL A 181 -11.78 -0.16 9.16
CA VAL A 181 -10.69 0.78 9.45
C VAL A 181 -10.77 2.02 8.57
N ARG A 182 -11.00 1.84 7.27
CA ARG A 182 -11.17 2.96 6.33
C ARG A 182 -12.38 3.82 6.68
N GLN A 183 -13.49 3.19 7.09
CA GLN A 183 -14.67 3.92 7.53
C GLN A 183 -14.38 4.71 8.81
N TYR A 184 -13.74 4.09 9.80
CA TYR A 184 -13.36 4.76 11.04
C TYR A 184 -12.45 5.96 10.79
N THR A 185 -11.40 5.80 9.97
CA THR A 185 -10.49 6.90 9.61
C THR A 185 -11.24 8.03 8.90
N LEU A 186 -12.11 7.69 7.94
CA LEU A 186 -12.92 8.69 7.24
C LEU A 186 -13.82 9.48 8.20
N GLU A 187 -14.48 8.82 9.14
CA GLU A 187 -15.33 9.48 10.13
C GLU A 187 -14.52 10.40 11.06
N LYS A 188 -13.31 9.98 11.46
CA LYS A 188 -12.41 10.81 12.26
C LYS A 188 -11.93 12.04 11.51
N ILE A 189 -11.55 11.90 10.24
CA ILE A 189 -11.14 13.03 9.41
C ILE A 189 -12.31 14.02 9.27
N LEU A 190 -13.51 13.53 8.93
CA LEU A 190 -14.68 14.40 8.78
C LEU A 190 -15.03 15.16 10.06
N ILE A 191 -14.90 14.52 11.24
CA ILE A 191 -15.09 15.21 12.53
C ILE A 191 -14.04 16.29 12.76
N GLY A 192 -12.80 16.10 12.31
CA GLY A 192 -11.73 17.09 12.45
C GLY A 192 -11.82 18.25 11.45
N LEU A 193 -12.56 18.09 10.36
CA LEU A 193 -12.77 19.12 9.33
C LEU A 193 -14.03 19.97 9.56
N CYS A 194 -14.95 19.51 10.39
CA CYS A 194 -16.19 20.22 10.78
C CYS A 194 -15.99 21.04 12.06
#